data_AF-A0A7J4T5G2-F1
#
_entry.id   AF-A0A7J4T5G2-F1
#
_cell.length_a   1.000
_cell.length_b   1.000
_cell.length_c   1.000
_cell.angle_alpha   90.00
_cell.angle_beta   90.00
_cell.angle_gamma   90.00
#
_symmetry.space_group_name_H-M   'P 1'
#
loop_
_entity.id
_entity.type
_entity.pdbx_description
1 polymer ?
#
loop_
_entity_poly.entity_id
_entity_poly.type
_entity_poly.pdbx_seq_one_letter_code
_entity_poly.pdbx_strand_id
1 'polypeptide(L)' 'HEASVSKVSDDQLFYLMSRGHAEDEAMAMIVNGFFEPFTRELPMEYAVELNRLLELEMEGSIG' A
#
# COMPACT_ATOMS: atom_id res chain seq x y z
N HIS A 1 10.07 -18.46 -10.58
CA HIS A 1 9.64 -18.21 -9.18
C HIS A 1 10.62 -17.21 -8.59
N GLU A 2 10.22 -15.94 -8.55
CA GLU A 2 10.87 -14.94 -7.73
C GLU A 2 9.80 -14.48 -6.73
N ALA A 3 10.00 -14.79 -5.46
CA ALA A 3 9.22 -14.21 -4.38
C ALA A 3 10.10 -13.16 -3.71
N SER A 4 9.80 -11.88 -3.92
CA SER A 4 10.46 -10.78 -3.22
C SER A 4 9.68 -10.46 -1.96
N VAL A 5 10.31 -10.61 -0.79
CA VAL A 5 9.79 -10.03 0.45
C VAL A 5 10.35 -8.62 0.54
N SER A 6 9.49 -7.62 0.34
CA SER A 6 9.85 -6.21 0.52
C SER A 6 9.32 -5.74 1.86
N LYS A 7 10.17 -5.13 2.68
CA LYS A 7 9.73 -4.35 3.85
C LYS A 7 9.40 -2.94 3.38
N VAL A 8 8.44 -2.31 4.02
CA VAL A 8 8.22 -0.87 3.84
C VAL A 8 9.49 -0.13 4.23
N SER A 9 9.90 0.82 3.40
CA SER A 9 11.12 1.59 3.64
C SER A 9 10.85 2.64 4.73
N ASP A 10 11.55 2.51 5.86
CA ASP A 10 11.48 3.46 6.96
C ASP A 10 11.82 4.90 6.49
N ASP A 11 12.71 5.04 5.50
CA ASP A 11 13.06 6.33 4.90
C ASP A 11 11.88 6.94 4.12
N GLN A 12 11.13 6.11 3.38
CA GLN A 12 9.93 6.58 2.66
C GLN A 12 8.80 6.95 3.63
N LEU A 13 8.61 6.14 4.67
CA LEU A 13 7.63 6.40 5.72
C LEU A 13 7.96 7.70 6.46
N PHE A 14 9.20 7.85 6.91
CA PHE A 14 9.69 9.06 7.55
C PHE A 14 9.56 10.28 6.64
N TYR A 15 9.90 10.15 5.35
CA TYR A 15 9.75 11.23 4.39
C TYR A 15 8.30 11.71 4.29
N LEU A 16 7.34 10.80 4.11
CA LEU A 16 5.92 11.15 4.02
C LEU A 16 5.40 11.75 5.34
N MET A 17 5.76 11.16 6.49
CA MET A 17 5.38 11.73 7.79
C MET A 17 5.97 13.13 8.01
N SER A 18 7.20 13.38 7.57
CA SER A 18 7.83 14.71 7.65
C SER A 18 7.11 15.77 6.79
N ARG A 19 6.31 15.33 5.82
CA ARG A 19 5.46 16.18 4.97
C ARG A 19 4.08 16.41 5.56
N GLY A 20 3.78 15.84 6.72
CA GLY A 20 2.53 16.03 7.46
C GLY A 20 1.51 14.91 7.28
N HIS A 21 1.85 13.81 6.60
CA HIS A 21 0.98 12.64 6.52
C HIS A 21 1.02 11.87 7.85
N ALA A 22 -0.12 11.34 8.27
CA ALA A 22 -0.16 10.42 9.38
C ALA A 22 0.52 9.09 9.00
N GLU A 23 1.00 8.33 9.98
CA GLU A 23 1.78 7.10 9.73
C GLU A 23 0.97 6.06 8.93
N ASP A 24 -0.32 5.92 9.26
CA ASP A 24 -1.30 5.08 8.57
C ASP A 24 -1.54 5.53 7.13
N GLU A 25 -1.71 6.84 6.90
CA GLU A 25 -1.86 7.42 5.57
C GLU A 25 -0.59 7.22 4.73
N ALA A 26 0.58 7.47 5.30
CA ALA A 26 1.86 7.29 4.63
C ALA A 26 2.11 5.81 4.27
N MET A 27 1.77 4.89 5.17
CA MET A 27 1.80 3.45 4.94
C MET A 27 0.87 3.06 3.78
N ALA A 28 -0.37 3.55 3.78
CA ALA A 28 -1.34 3.31 2.72
C ALA A 28 -0.81 3.79 1.36
N MET A 29 -0.22 4.98 1.31
CA MET A 29 0.36 5.53 0.07
C MET A 29 1.47 4.64 -0.49
N ILE A 30 2.37 4.13 0.37
CA ILE A 30 3.47 3.27 -0.06
C ILE A 30 2.95 1.92 -0.57
N VAL A 31 2.04 1.28 0.18
CA VAL A 31 1.45 -0.02 -0.20
C VAL A 31 0.65 0.11 -1.49
N ASN A 32 -0.20 1.13 -1.61
CA ASN A 32 -0.99 1.36 -2.83
C ASN A 32 -0.09 1.65 -4.03
N GLY A 33 0.98 2.44 -3.86
CA GLY A 33 1.97 2.71 -4.91
C GLY A 33 2.70 1.45 -5.38
N PHE A 34 2.95 0.49 -4.49
CA PHE A 34 3.54 -0.80 -4.85
C PHE A 34 2.60 -1.64 -5.73
N PHE A 35 1.29 -1.62 -5.46
CA PHE A 35 0.29 -2.36 -6.23
C PHE A 35 -0.21 -1.62 -7.48
N GLU A 36 0.03 -0.31 -7.61
CA GLU A 36 -0.46 0.51 -8.74
C GLU A 36 -0.15 -0.08 -10.13
N PRO A 37 1.08 -0.56 -10.43
CA PRO A 37 1.36 -1.14 -11.75
C PRO A 37 0.50 -2.38 -12.03
N PHE A 38 0.25 -3.19 -11.01
CA PHE A 38 -0.57 -4.40 -11.12
C PHE A 38 -2.06 -4.08 -11.23
N THR A 39 -2.57 -3.16 -10.42
CA THR A 39 -4.00 -2.78 -10.45
C THR A 39 -4.39 -2.16 -11.79
N ARG A 40 -3.46 -1.49 -12.48
CA ARG A 40 -3.69 -0.92 -13.82
C ARG A 40 -3.78 -1.96 -14.94
N GLU A 41 -3.24 -3.15 -14.73
CA GLU A 41 -3.35 -4.27 -15.68
C GLU A 41 -4.62 -5.12 -15.44
N LEU A 42 -5.29 -4.94 -14.31
CA LEU A 42 -6.50 -5.68 -13.98
C LEU A 42 -7.76 -5.09 -14.63
N PRO A 43 -8.73 -5.94 -15.02
CA PRO A 43 -10.10 -5.50 -15.25
C PRO A 43 -10.64 -4.67 -14.08
N MET A 44 -11.41 -3.63 -14.39
CA MET A 44 -11.92 -2.66 -13.41
C MET A 44 -12.62 -3.30 -12.21
N GLU A 45 -13.41 -4.35 -12.44
CA GLU A 45 -14.15 -5.06 -11.37
C GLU A 45 -13.20 -5.70 -10.35
N TYR A 46 -12.06 -6.23 -10.80
CA TYR A 46 -11.05 -6.83 -9.92
C TYR A 46 -10.16 -5.78 -9.26
N ALA A 47 -9.87 -4.67 -9.94
CA ALA A 47 -9.13 -3.57 -9.36
C ALA A 47 -9.89 -2.95 -8.16
N VAL A 48 -11.21 -2.79 -8.28
CA VAL A 48 -12.06 -2.30 -7.20
C VAL A 48 -12.06 -3.26 -6.01
N GLU A 49 -12.20 -4.56 -6.24
CA GLU A 49 -12.19 -5.57 -5.18
C GLU A 49 -10.83 -5.65 -4.48
N LEU A 50 -9.73 -5.58 -5.24
CA LEU A 50 -8.38 -5.60 -4.69
C LEU A 50 -8.12 -4.39 -3.77
N ASN A 51 -8.52 -3.19 -4.19
CA ASN A 51 -8.38 -2.00 -3.34
C ASN A 51 -9.14 -2.17 -2.02
N ARG A 52 -10.36 -2.73 -2.07
CA ARG A 52 -11.15 -2.99 -0.86
C ARG A 52 -10.50 -4.03 0.06
N LEU A 53 -9.91 -5.09 -0.51
CA LEU A 53 -9.18 -6.09 0.27
C LEU A 53 -7.95 -5.49 0.95
N LEU A 54 -7.20 -4.65 0.24
CA LEU A 54 -6.04 -3.95 0.81
C LEU A 54 -6.45 -3.06 1.99
N GLU A 55 -7.52 -2.27 1.86
CA GLU A 55 -8.04 -1.45 2.95
C GLU A 55 -8.39 -2.28 4.19
N LEU A 56 -9.09 -3.40 4.02
CA LEU A 56 -9.49 -4.28 5.12
C LEU A 56 -8.28 -4.91 5.83
N GLU A 57 -7.26 -5.35 5.10
CA GLU A 57 -6.04 -5.92 5.69
C GLU A 57 -5.23 -4.87 6.45
N MET A 58 -5.23 -3.62 5.97
CA MET A 58 -4.54 -2.51 6.62
C MET A 58 -5.20 -2.09 7.94
N GLU A 59 -6.53 -2.04 7.99
CA GLU A 59 -7.26 -1.79 9.25
C GLU A 59 -6.96 -2.88 10.30
N GLY A 60 -6.69 -4.12 9.87
CA GLY A 60 -6.37 -5.25 10.75
C GLY A 60 -4.89 -5.35 11.17
N SER A 61 -3.97 -4.66 10.49
CA SER A 61 -2.52 -4.79 10.74
C SER A 61 -1.91 -3.68 11.61
N ILE A 62 -2.64 -2.58 11.85
CA ILE A 62 -2.20 -1.50 12.74
C ILE A 62 -2.67 -1.83 14.16
N GLY A 63 -1.83 -2.60 14.88
CA GLY A 63 -2.02 -2.99 16.28
C GLY A 63 -0.68 -3.16 16.99
#